data_AF-X1SY15-F1
#
_entry.id   AF-X1SY15-F1
#
_cell.length_a   1.000
_cell.length_b   1.000
_cell.length_c   1.000
_cell.angle_alpha   90.00
_cell.angle_beta   90.00
_cell.angle_gamma   90.00
#
_symmetry.space_group_name_H-M   'P 1'
#
loop_
_entity.id
_entity.type
_entity.pdbx_description
1 polymer ?
#
loop_
_entity_poly.entity_id
_entity_poly.type
_entity_poly.pdbx_seq_one_letter_code
_entity_poly.pdbx_strand_id
1 'polypeptide(L)'
;KIYGDVGIVAYDPIEDKLQCHLCGKWFRGLSTHVVVAHGWTADEYREEFGLNRQQALICEGTREKLSRINRELGQWKHLSSQTMTKTELLEFLRSICLAPGYKLREQDLIRRSELLRENNPMNEAEAQERSRAKLRETWYGSERMKSISRSTLLAT
;
A
#
# COMPACT_ATOMS: atom_id res chain seq x y z
N LYS A 1 15.57 -17.76 -24.24
CA LYS A 1 14.38 -18.61 -24.45
C LYS A 1 13.20 -17.88 -23.82
N ILE A 2 12.11 -17.69 -24.55
CA ILE A 2 10.89 -17.06 -24.03
C ILE A 2 9.99 -18.16 -23.47
N TYR A 3 9.40 -17.93 -22.29
CA TYR A 3 8.46 -18.82 -21.62
C TYR A 3 7.04 -18.24 -21.68
N GLY A 4 6.05 -19.07 -21.99
CA GLY A 4 4.66 -18.63 -22.15
C GLY A 4 4.41 -17.95 -23.50
N ASP A 5 3.24 -17.30 -23.61
CA ASP A 5 2.77 -16.64 -24.82
C ASP A 5 3.06 -15.12 -24.78
N VAL A 6 3.72 -14.62 -25.82
CA VAL A 6 3.99 -13.17 -25.95
C VAL A 6 2.66 -12.40 -26.03
N GLY A 7 2.57 -11.27 -25.34
CA GLY A 7 1.36 -10.46 -25.23
C GLY A 7 0.43 -10.84 -24.07
N ILE A 8 0.66 -11.99 -23.40
CA ILE A 8 -0.19 -12.47 -22.32
C ILE A 8 0.67 -12.86 -21.11
N VAL A 9 0.43 -12.25 -19.95
CA VAL A 9 1.07 -12.72 -18.70
C VAL A 9 0.26 -13.88 -18.14
N ALA A 10 0.85 -15.08 -18.12
CA ALA A 10 0.21 -16.24 -17.50
C ALA A 10 -0.03 -16.01 -16.00
N TYR A 11 -1.23 -16.32 -15.54
CA TYR A 11 -1.70 -16.11 -14.16
C TYR A 11 -2.27 -17.40 -13.58
N ASP A 12 -1.82 -17.76 -12.38
CA ASP A 12 -2.34 -18.88 -11.60
C ASP A 12 -3.32 -18.32 -10.54
N PRO A 13 -4.63 -18.63 -10.64
CA PRO A 13 -5.64 -18.13 -9.71
C PRO A 13 -5.63 -18.83 -8.35
N ILE A 14 -5.06 -20.03 -8.23
CA ILE A 14 -5.02 -20.78 -6.97
C ILE A 14 -3.90 -20.23 -6.09
N GLU A 15 -2.71 -20.09 -6.68
CA GLU A 15 -1.52 -19.62 -5.97
C GLU A 15 -1.36 -18.09 -5.99
N ASP A 16 -2.17 -17.39 -6.79
CA ASP A 16 -2.16 -15.93 -6.99
C ASP A 16 -0.77 -15.46 -7.44
N LYS A 17 -0.27 -16.04 -8.55
CA LYS A 17 1.08 -15.81 -9.09
C LYS A 17 1.07 -15.59 -10.60
N LEU A 18 2.03 -14.83 -11.09
CA LEU A 18 2.30 -14.55 -12.49
C LEU A 18 3.59 -15.23 -12.95
N GLN A 19 3.62 -15.74 -14.18
CA GLN A 19 4.82 -16.33 -14.76
C GLN A 19 5.71 -15.28 -15.44
N CYS A 20 7.01 -15.36 -15.22
CA CYS A 20 8.01 -14.52 -15.90
C CYS A 20 8.36 -15.09 -17.29
N HIS A 21 8.32 -14.26 -18.34
CA HIS A 21 8.65 -14.67 -19.71
C HIS A 21 10.15 -14.95 -19.93
N LEU A 22 11.03 -14.39 -19.09
CA LEU A 22 12.48 -14.54 -19.19
C LEU A 22 13.00 -15.83 -18.55
N CYS A 23 12.46 -16.20 -17.38
CA CYS A 23 12.96 -17.33 -16.60
C CYS A 23 11.93 -18.44 -16.32
N GLY A 24 10.66 -18.24 -16.68
CA GLY A 24 9.58 -19.22 -16.51
C GLY A 24 9.12 -19.45 -15.06
N LYS A 25 9.72 -18.75 -14.08
CA LYS A 25 9.37 -18.83 -12.65
C LYS A 25 8.13 -18.00 -12.31
N TRP A 26 7.50 -18.33 -11.20
CA TRP A 26 6.22 -17.76 -10.74
C TRP A 26 6.39 -16.79 -9.58
N PHE A 27 5.77 -15.61 -9.66
CA PHE A 27 5.92 -14.54 -8.66
C PHE A 27 4.62 -13.76 -8.43
N ARG A 28 4.46 -13.17 -7.25
CA ARG A 28 3.34 -12.25 -6.94
C ARG A 28 3.50 -10.87 -7.59
N GLY A 29 4.72 -10.51 -7.98
CA GLY A 29 5.02 -9.25 -8.65
C GLY A 29 6.24 -9.40 -9.54
N LEU A 30 6.04 -9.20 -10.84
CA LEU A 30 7.10 -9.24 -11.84
C LEU A 30 7.92 -7.95 -11.87
N SER A 31 7.32 -6.78 -11.58
CA SER A 31 8.02 -5.48 -11.67
C SER A 31 9.34 -5.43 -10.90
N THR A 32 9.36 -5.89 -9.65
CA THR A 32 10.60 -5.92 -8.84
C THR A 32 11.52 -7.06 -9.28
N HIS A 33 10.95 -8.21 -9.64
CA HIS A 33 11.71 -9.38 -10.05
C HIS A 33 12.52 -9.10 -11.34
N VAL A 34 11.91 -8.49 -12.35
CA VAL A 34 12.58 -8.22 -13.64
C VAL A 34 13.72 -7.22 -13.47
N VAL A 35 13.56 -6.22 -12.60
CA VAL A 35 14.64 -5.27 -12.28
C VAL A 35 15.80 -5.98 -11.58
N VAL A 36 15.52 -6.75 -10.52
CA VAL A 36 16.58 -7.34 -9.67
C VAL A 36 17.25 -8.55 -10.33
N ALA A 37 16.49 -9.41 -10.98
CA ALA A 37 16.99 -10.67 -11.54
C ALA A 37 17.42 -10.55 -13.00
N HIS A 38 16.86 -9.60 -13.74
CA HIS A 38 17.10 -9.46 -15.18
C HIS A 38 17.65 -8.09 -15.58
N GLY A 39 17.66 -7.10 -14.68
CA GLY A 39 18.15 -5.75 -14.97
C GLY A 39 17.22 -4.92 -15.84
N TRP A 40 15.96 -5.36 -16.02
CA TRP A 40 15.00 -4.72 -16.93
C TRP A 40 14.01 -3.88 -16.15
N THR A 41 13.67 -2.72 -16.68
CA THR A 41 12.55 -1.94 -16.18
C THR A 41 11.22 -2.61 -16.53
N ALA A 42 10.16 -2.24 -15.80
CA ALA A 42 8.81 -2.74 -16.10
C ALA A 42 8.32 -2.33 -17.48
N ASP A 43 8.76 -1.18 -18.00
CA ASP A 43 8.32 -0.67 -19.30
C ASP A 43 9.03 -1.39 -20.44
N GLU A 44 10.36 -1.57 -20.36
CA GLU A 44 11.12 -2.41 -21.29
C GLU A 44 10.58 -3.83 -21.35
N TYR A 45 10.24 -4.41 -20.19
CA TYR A 45 9.61 -5.72 -20.13
C TYR A 45 8.27 -5.76 -20.88
N ARG A 46 7.42 -4.73 -20.75
CA ARG A 46 6.15 -4.70 -21.47
C ARG A 46 6.34 -4.54 -22.97
N GLU A 47 7.26 -3.69 -23.39
CA GLU A 47 7.53 -3.42 -24.79
C GLU A 47 8.08 -4.66 -25.51
N GLU A 48 9.08 -5.34 -24.92
CA GLU A 48 9.68 -6.54 -25.50
C GLU A 48 8.67 -7.70 -25.62
N PHE A 49 7.85 -7.89 -24.57
CA PHE A 49 6.87 -8.97 -24.55
C PHE A 49 5.51 -8.58 -25.14
N GLY A 50 5.41 -7.43 -25.85
CA GLY A 50 4.18 -7.00 -26.51
C GLY A 50 2.98 -6.81 -25.57
N LEU A 51 3.24 -6.55 -24.29
CA LEU A 51 2.20 -6.32 -23.30
C LEU A 51 1.64 -4.90 -23.43
N ASN A 52 0.35 -4.73 -23.16
CA ASN A 52 -0.23 -3.40 -23.04
C ASN A 52 0.54 -2.59 -21.98
N ARG A 53 0.84 -1.31 -22.24
CA ARG A 53 1.57 -0.42 -21.31
C ARG A 53 0.95 -0.36 -19.92
N GLN A 54 -0.37 -0.48 -19.82
CA GLN A 54 -1.11 -0.49 -18.55
C GLN A 54 -1.31 -1.90 -17.96
N GLN A 55 -0.78 -2.94 -18.60
CA GLN A 55 -0.88 -4.30 -18.10
C GLN A 55 -0.22 -4.38 -16.71
N ALA A 56 -0.93 -4.96 -15.76
CA ALA A 56 -0.36 -5.16 -14.43
C ALA A 56 0.63 -6.30 -14.46
N LEU A 57 1.73 -6.04 -13.78
CA LEU A 57 2.80 -6.98 -13.52
C LEU A 57 2.76 -7.44 -12.05
N ILE A 58 1.58 -7.38 -11.42
CA ILE A 58 1.32 -7.82 -10.05
C ILE A 58 0.08 -8.70 -10.03
N CYS A 59 0.06 -9.67 -9.13
CA CYS A 59 -1.09 -10.55 -8.95
C CYS A 59 -2.29 -9.80 -8.36
N GLU A 60 -3.50 -10.34 -8.55
CA GLU A 60 -4.73 -9.64 -8.19
C GLU A 60 -4.82 -9.44 -6.68
N GLY A 61 -4.47 -10.45 -5.87
CA GLY A 61 -4.50 -10.32 -4.42
C GLY A 61 -3.55 -9.24 -3.88
N THR A 62 -2.40 -9.03 -4.54
CA THR A 62 -1.49 -7.91 -4.22
C THR A 62 -2.03 -6.58 -4.71
N ARG A 63 -2.64 -6.54 -5.90
CA ARG A 63 -3.29 -5.34 -6.44
C ARG A 63 -4.43 -4.84 -5.54
N GLU A 64 -5.29 -5.73 -5.07
CA GLU A 64 -6.38 -5.40 -4.15
C GLU A 64 -5.87 -4.85 -2.81
N LYS A 65 -4.83 -5.48 -2.25
CA LYS A 65 -4.15 -4.98 -1.03
C LYS A 65 -3.61 -3.57 -1.22
N LEU A 66 -2.89 -3.33 -2.33
CA LEU A 66 -2.36 -2.00 -2.65
C LEU A 66 -3.47 -0.98 -2.92
N SER A 67 -4.57 -1.38 -3.55
CA SER A 67 -5.74 -0.54 -3.78
C SER A 67 -6.43 -0.14 -2.47
N ARG A 68 -6.58 -1.07 -1.52
CA ARG A 68 -7.08 -0.78 -0.17
C ARG A 68 -6.17 0.21 0.56
N ILE A 69 -4.86 -0.07 0.61
CA ILE A 69 -3.87 0.81 1.24
C ILE A 69 -3.89 2.21 0.59
N ASN A 70 -3.94 2.30 -0.75
CA ASN A 70 -4.00 3.59 -1.44
C ASN A 70 -5.30 4.35 -1.18
N ARG A 71 -6.44 3.67 -0.99
CA ARG A 71 -7.70 4.32 -0.60
C ARG A 71 -7.61 4.90 0.81
N GLU A 72 -7.06 4.12 1.74
CA GLU A 72 -6.82 4.56 3.13
C GLU A 72 -5.84 5.74 3.18
N LEU A 73 -4.76 5.69 2.40
CA LEU A 73 -3.76 6.76 2.28
C LEU A 73 -4.18 7.93 1.39
N GLY A 74 -5.26 7.80 0.61
CA GLY A 74 -5.69 8.80 -0.37
C GLY A 74 -6.04 10.13 0.27
N GLN A 75 -6.66 10.08 1.45
CA GLN A 75 -6.94 11.26 2.26
C GLN A 75 -5.65 11.94 2.72
N TRP A 76 -4.68 11.15 3.21
CA TRP A 76 -3.41 11.66 3.73
C TRP A 76 -2.55 12.34 2.64
N LYS A 77 -2.52 11.79 1.42
CA LYS A 77 -1.82 12.40 0.27
C LYS A 77 -2.43 13.75 -0.15
N HIS A 78 -3.76 13.86 -0.10
CA HIS A 78 -4.45 15.12 -0.42
C HIS A 78 -4.20 16.19 0.67
N LEU A 79 -4.28 15.81 1.95
CA LEU A 79 -4.02 16.73 3.06
C LEU A 79 -2.57 17.22 3.11
N SER A 80 -1.58 16.34 2.95
CA SER A 80 -0.16 16.72 2.96
C SER A 80 0.22 17.66 1.80
N SER A 81 -0.45 17.54 0.65
CA SER A 81 -0.25 18.47 -0.48
C SER A 81 -0.81 19.87 -0.24
N GLN A 82 -1.74 20.03 0.71
CA GLN A 82 -2.29 21.32 1.12
C GLN A 82 -1.48 21.99 2.23
N THR A 83 -0.78 21.21 3.07
CA THR A 83 -0.08 21.71 4.25
C THR A 83 1.44 21.77 4.10
N MET A 84 2.03 21.07 3.13
CA MET A 84 3.48 21.03 2.93
C MET A 84 3.86 21.26 1.46
N THR A 85 4.99 21.94 1.25
CA THR A 85 5.62 22.04 -0.07
C THR A 85 6.23 20.68 -0.49
N LYS A 86 6.42 20.46 -1.80
CA LYS A 86 6.98 19.21 -2.35
C LYS A 86 8.33 18.83 -1.72
N THR A 87 9.15 19.82 -1.36
CA THR A 87 10.45 19.64 -0.70
C THR A 87 10.31 19.16 0.75
N GLU A 88 9.43 19.78 1.53
CA GLU A 88 9.19 19.39 2.94
C GLU A 88 8.58 17.99 3.03
N LEU A 89 7.69 17.64 2.10
CA LEU A 89 7.14 16.29 2.01
C LEU A 89 8.24 15.25 1.73
N LEU A 90 9.20 15.56 0.86
CA LEU A 90 10.30 14.65 0.55
C LEU A 90 11.28 14.50 1.73
N GLU A 91 11.55 15.57 2.48
CA GLU A 91 12.36 15.49 3.70
C GLU A 91 11.67 14.68 4.80
N PHE A 92 10.37 14.90 5.02
CA PHE A 92 9.56 14.11 5.96
C PHE A 92 9.51 12.62 5.57
N LEU A 93 9.32 12.31 4.28
CA LEU A 93 9.35 10.93 3.82
C LEU A 93 10.75 10.30 3.98
N ARG A 94 11.83 11.06 3.77
CA ARG A 94 13.20 10.58 4.03
C ARG A 94 13.47 10.33 5.52
N SER A 95 12.88 11.11 6.43
CA SER A 95 13.05 10.89 7.87
C SER A 95 12.31 9.64 8.36
N ILE A 96 11.21 9.26 7.69
CA ILE A 96 10.42 8.06 8.01
C ILE A 96 10.96 6.81 7.29
N CYS A 97 11.45 6.96 6.06
CA CYS A 97 11.98 5.86 5.27
C CYS A 97 13.49 5.73 5.49
N LEU A 98 13.88 4.78 6.35
CA LEU A 98 15.27 4.33 6.47
C LEU A 98 15.80 3.90 5.09
N ALA A 99 17.06 4.25 4.81
CA ALA A 99 17.73 4.07 3.53
C ALA A 99 17.50 2.66 2.92
N PRO A 100 17.39 2.56 1.58
CA PRO A 100 17.05 1.31 0.92
C PRO A 100 18.17 0.28 1.13
N GLY A 101 17.85 -0.85 1.79
CA GLY A 101 18.71 -2.04 1.78
C GLY A 101 18.90 -2.79 3.09
N TYR A 102 18.56 -2.25 4.26
CA TYR A 102 18.71 -3.00 5.51
C TYR A 102 17.44 -3.80 5.83
N LYS A 103 17.53 -5.14 5.80
CA LYS A 103 16.51 -5.99 6.44
C LYS A 103 16.56 -5.70 7.94
N LEU A 104 15.58 -4.94 8.43
CA LEU A 104 15.42 -4.72 9.87
C LEU A 104 15.22 -6.08 10.55
N ARG A 105 15.95 -6.33 11.65
CA ARG A 105 15.68 -7.52 12.46
C ARG A 105 14.28 -7.39 13.03
N GLU A 106 13.60 -8.52 13.26
CA GLU A 106 12.24 -8.54 13.81
C GLU A 106 12.11 -7.72 15.10
N GLN A 107 13.14 -7.73 15.94
CA GLN A 107 13.25 -6.93 17.16
C GLN A 107 13.24 -5.42 16.89
N ASP A 108 13.84 -4.96 15.78
CA ASP A 108 13.89 -3.55 15.40
C ASP A 108 12.52 -3.07 14.89
N LEU A 109 11.75 -3.97 14.25
CA LEU A 109 10.37 -3.68 13.82
C LEU A 109 9.42 -3.57 15.01
N ILE A 110 9.56 -4.46 16.01
CA ILE A 110 8.80 -4.41 17.26
C ILE A 110 9.10 -3.11 18.01
N ARG A 111 10.39 -2.79 18.22
CA ARG A 111 10.82 -1.54 18.85
C ARG A 111 10.30 -0.31 18.10
N ARG A 112 10.33 -0.31 16.77
CA ARG A 112 9.77 0.79 15.95
C ARG A 112 8.27 0.92 16.14
N SER A 113 7.53 -0.20 16.21
CA SER A 113 6.10 -0.18 16.48
C SER A 113 5.78 0.35 17.88
N GLU A 114 6.60 0.04 18.88
CA GLU A 114 6.46 0.54 20.25
C GLU A 114 6.71 2.05 20.31
N LEU A 115 7.82 2.52 19.73
CA LEU A 115 8.14 3.96 19.66
C LEU A 115 7.07 4.77 18.94
N LEU A 116 6.52 4.23 17.84
CA LEU A 116 5.42 4.87 17.12
C LEU A 116 4.13 4.91 17.93
N ARG A 117 3.87 3.94 18.83
CA ARG A 117 2.72 3.98 19.74
C ARG A 117 2.95 4.97 20.88
N GLU A 118 4.13 4.97 21.48
CA GLU A 118 4.47 5.85 22.60
C GLU A 118 4.51 7.32 22.19
N ASN A 119 5.05 7.61 21.01
CA ASN A 119 5.25 8.98 20.52
C ASN A 119 4.24 9.37 19.43
N ASN A 120 3.12 8.66 19.31
CA ASN A 120 2.10 9.02 18.31
C ASN A 120 1.44 10.35 18.72
N PRO A 121 1.54 11.43 17.93
CA PRO A 121 0.82 12.67 18.23
C PRO A 121 -0.71 12.49 18.22
N MET A 122 -1.25 11.42 17.62
CA MET A 122 -2.68 11.06 17.74
C MET A 122 -3.07 10.41 19.08
N ASN A 123 -2.10 10.03 19.92
CA ASN A 123 -2.37 9.51 21.28
C ASN A 123 -2.49 10.63 22.32
N GLU A 124 -2.14 11.86 21.98
CA GLU A 124 -2.35 13.03 22.83
C GLU A 124 -3.85 13.28 23.02
N ALA A 125 -4.26 13.54 24.27
CA ALA A 125 -5.67 13.70 24.63
C ALA A 125 -6.37 14.79 23.81
N GLU A 126 -5.68 15.91 23.55
CA GLU A 126 -6.21 17.01 22.75
C GLU A 126 -6.39 16.62 21.28
N ALA A 127 -5.49 15.82 20.71
CA ALA A 127 -5.60 15.34 19.33
C ALA A 127 -6.77 14.34 19.18
N GLN A 128 -6.96 13.47 20.18
CA GLN A 128 -8.11 12.58 20.25
C GLN A 128 -9.42 13.36 20.41
N GLU A 129 -9.42 14.43 21.20
CA GLU A 129 -10.60 15.28 21.39
C GLU A 129 -10.99 16.05 20.13
N ARG A 130 -10.01 16.64 19.43
CA ARG A 130 -10.24 17.26 18.09
C ARG A 130 -10.79 16.25 17.09
N SER A 131 -10.25 15.02 17.08
CA SER A 131 -10.75 13.95 16.22
C SER A 131 -12.18 13.54 16.58
N ARG A 132 -12.50 13.43 17.88
CA ARG A 132 -13.85 13.10 18.36
C ARG A 132 -14.86 14.22 18.06
N ALA A 133 -14.46 15.48 18.19
CA ALA A 133 -15.29 16.64 17.85
C ALA A 133 -15.62 16.64 16.35
N LYS A 134 -14.62 16.49 15.49
CA LYS A 134 -14.81 16.41 14.04
C LYS A 134 -15.68 15.20 13.65
N LEU A 135 -15.49 14.05 14.31
CA LEU A 135 -16.34 12.88 14.07
C LEU A 135 -17.81 13.16 14.43
N ARG A 136 -18.08 13.84 15.57
CA ARG A 136 -19.44 14.24 15.99
C ARG A 136 -20.14 15.15 14.97
N GLU A 137 -19.39 15.96 14.24
CA GLU A 137 -19.91 16.81 13.15
C GLU A 137 -20.25 16.01 11.88
N THR A 138 -19.62 14.85 11.67
CA THR A 138 -19.95 13.97 10.55
C THR A 138 -21.22 13.15 10.82
N TRP A 139 -21.90 12.73 9.75
CA TRP A 139 -23.09 11.87 9.82
C TRP A 139 -22.87 10.59 10.66
N TYR A 140 -21.67 10.00 10.58
CA TYR A 140 -21.28 8.80 11.33
C TYR A 140 -21.09 9.03 12.84
N GLY A 141 -20.81 10.26 13.27
CA GLY A 141 -20.75 10.61 14.69
C GLY A 141 -22.04 11.19 15.27
N SER A 142 -23.09 11.34 14.45
CA SER A 142 -24.42 11.76 14.91
C SER A 142 -25.00 10.74 15.89
N GLU A 143 -25.78 11.20 16.89
CA GLU A 143 -26.36 10.27 17.85
C GLU A 143 -27.37 9.30 17.23
N ARG A 144 -28.01 9.71 16.13
CA ARG A 144 -28.88 8.84 15.36
C ARG A 144 -28.11 7.68 14.71
N MET A 145 -26.93 7.93 14.15
CA MET A 145 -26.14 6.86 13.53
C MET A 145 -25.47 5.97 14.59
N LYS A 146 -25.04 6.54 15.73
CA LYS A 146 -24.53 5.77 16.87
C LYS A 146 -25.60 4.91 17.55
N SER A 147 -26.88 5.33 17.56
CA SER A 147 -27.97 4.51 18.10
C SER A 147 -28.28 3.34 17.18
N ILE A 148 -28.29 3.56 15.86
CA ILE A 148 -28.42 2.51 14.85
C ILE A 148 -27.30 1.49 15.00
N SER A 149 -26.04 1.92 15.03
CA SER A 149 -24.89 1.01 15.19
C SER A 149 -24.93 0.21 16.50
N ARG A 150 -25.40 0.80 17.61
CA ARG A 150 -25.56 0.09 18.89
C ARG A 150 -26.70 -0.93 18.84
N SER A 151 -27.82 -0.61 18.20
CA SER A 151 -28.94 -1.54 18.03
C SER A 151 -28.58 -2.75 17.16
N THR A 152 -27.76 -2.57 16.12
CA THR A 152 -27.30 -3.66 15.25
C THR A 152 -26.36 -4.62 15.97
N LEU A 153 -25.51 -4.13 16.87
CA LEU A 153 -24.59 -4.96 17.66
C LEU A 153 -25.27 -5.74 18.80
N LEU A 154 -26.45 -5.30 19.26
CA LEU A 154 -27.24 -6.02 20.28
C LEU A 154 -28.22 -7.04 19.67
N ALA A 155 -28.43 -6.99 18.35
CA ALA A 155 -29.32 -7.90 17.62
C ALA A 155 -28.60 -9.14 17.05
N THR A 156 -27.29 -9.25 17.25
CA THR A 156 -26.43 -10.41 16.96
C THR A 156 -26.01 -11.10 18.24
#